data_AF-A0A651DXY6-F1
#
_entry.id   AF-A0A651DXY6-F1
#
_cell.length_a   1.000
_cell.length_b   1.000
_cell.length_c   1.000
_cell.angle_alpha   90.00
_cell.angle_beta   90.00
_cell.angle_gamma   90.00
#
_symmetry.space_group_name_H-M   'P 1'
#
loop_
_entity.id
_entity.type
_entity.pdbx_description
1 polymer ?
#
loop_
_entity_poly.entity_id
_entity_poly.type
_entity_poly.pdbx_seq_one_letter_code
_entity_poly.pdbx_strand_id
1 'polypeptide(L)'
;MIAFIKRFKTYFTPSVNLIIVVLIGLMEIVFRASGTRQILVFLGVFIPLIMVAGTAVWLQYKDKTLAAHLVLLFSLYLGYGGRMIRGILSYHVQLETFTTTFDANLIIGFVIFVYLVLHILSLLLTEKVTLRYQDTPVWGIMLLVFVHQYLVLTNPANAIVNLLPALLALVIGASPLAAITLSLALVINIPFGVLTTLFGGFPINTPFQYILFNGFGILIIVLGVKVLLTVLPKKER
;
A
#
# COMPACT_ATOMS: atom_id res chain seq x y z
N MET A 1 17.70 -25.77 1.33
CA MET A 1 17.17 -24.39 1.35
C MET A 1 16.05 -24.17 0.32
N ILE A 2 16.27 -24.38 -0.98
CA ILE A 2 15.26 -24.14 -2.03
C ILE A 2 13.98 -24.99 -1.84
N ALA A 3 14.12 -26.26 -1.44
CA ALA A 3 12.97 -27.13 -1.18
C ALA A 3 12.10 -26.64 -0.02
N PHE A 4 12.69 -26.02 1.00
CA PHE A 4 11.95 -25.42 2.13
C PHE A 4 11.10 -24.25 1.64
N ILE A 5 11.70 -23.31 0.88
CA ILE A 5 11.00 -22.14 0.33
C ILE A 5 9.84 -22.58 -0.57
N LYS A 6 10.05 -23.57 -1.45
CA LYS A 6 8.99 -24.10 -2.32
C LYS A 6 7.82 -24.73 -1.54
N ARG A 7 8.08 -25.33 -0.38
CA ARG A 7 7.03 -25.93 0.48
C ARG A 7 6.40 -24.92 1.44
N PHE A 8 6.91 -23.70 1.52
CA PHE A 8 6.42 -22.73 2.50
C PHE A 8 4.92 -22.42 2.32
N LYS A 9 4.43 -22.30 1.07
CA LYS A 9 3.00 -22.08 0.80
C LYS A 9 2.10 -23.21 1.27
N THR A 10 2.62 -24.44 1.36
CA THR A 10 1.82 -25.62 1.73
C THR A 10 1.55 -25.71 3.23
N TYR A 11 2.24 -24.91 4.05
CA TYR A 11 1.97 -24.84 5.49
C TYR A 11 0.66 -24.12 5.81
N PHE A 12 0.05 -23.43 4.85
CA PHE A 12 -1.14 -22.61 5.08
C PHE A 12 -2.25 -22.99 4.10
N THR A 13 -3.39 -23.43 4.63
CA THR A 13 -4.60 -23.65 3.82
C THR A 13 -5.17 -22.30 3.35
N PRO A 14 -6.02 -22.26 2.31
CA PRO A 14 -6.61 -21.01 1.83
C PRO A 14 -7.31 -20.18 2.93
N SER A 15 -8.04 -20.85 3.82
CA SER A 15 -8.70 -20.19 4.97
C SER A 15 -7.70 -19.60 5.96
N VAL A 16 -6.60 -20.30 6.22
CA VAL A 16 -5.53 -19.80 7.11
C VAL A 16 -4.83 -18.60 6.46
N ASN A 17 -4.55 -18.64 5.15
CA ASN A 17 -3.99 -17.49 4.43
C ASN A 17 -4.91 -16.27 4.49
N LEU A 18 -6.23 -16.46 4.37
CA LEU A 18 -7.19 -15.37 4.52
C LEU A 18 -7.13 -14.75 5.92
N ILE A 19 -7.13 -15.58 6.97
CA ILE A 19 -7.02 -15.12 8.36
C ILE A 19 -5.70 -14.35 8.56
N ILE A 20 -4.58 -14.88 8.06
CA ILE A 20 -3.28 -14.22 8.15
C ILE A 20 -3.33 -12.85 7.46
N VAL A 21 -3.83 -12.77 6.23
CA VAL A 21 -3.95 -11.51 5.47
C VAL A 21 -4.82 -10.49 6.21
N VAL A 22 -5.93 -10.93 6.81
CA VAL A 22 -6.78 -10.06 7.65
C VAL A 22 -6.02 -9.55 8.86
N LEU A 23 -5.37 -10.44 9.61
CA LEU A 23 -4.64 -10.09 10.83
C LEU A 23 -3.50 -9.12 10.56
N ILE A 24 -2.67 -9.38 9.54
CA ILE A 24 -1.56 -8.47 9.19
C ILE A 24 -2.06 -7.14 8.62
N GLY A 25 -3.20 -7.12 7.91
CA GLY A 25 -3.83 -5.87 7.48
C GLY A 25 -4.33 -5.03 8.66
N LEU A 26 -5.02 -5.67 9.62
CA LEU A 26 -5.53 -5.01 10.83
C LEU A 26 -4.40 -4.53 11.73
N MET A 27 -3.32 -5.28 11.85
CA MET A 27 -2.22 -4.93 12.75
C MET A 27 -1.53 -3.63 12.33
N GLU A 28 -1.37 -3.38 11.02
CA GLU A 28 -0.81 -2.10 10.56
C GLU A 28 -1.75 -0.92 10.83
N ILE A 29 -3.07 -1.15 10.80
CA ILE A 29 -4.06 -0.13 11.22
C ILE A 29 -3.86 0.19 12.71
N VAL A 30 -3.71 -0.83 13.56
CA VAL A 30 -3.47 -0.65 15.01
C VAL A 30 -2.15 0.09 15.26
N PHE A 31 -1.07 -0.28 14.57
CA PHE A 31 0.23 0.36 14.73
C PHE A 31 0.22 1.85 14.38
N ARG A 32 -0.65 2.29 13.47
CA ARG A 32 -0.79 3.69 13.07
C ARG A 32 -1.90 4.43 13.80
N ALA A 33 -2.66 3.75 14.65
CA ALA A 33 -3.79 4.34 15.37
C ALA A 33 -3.39 5.24 16.53
N SER A 34 -2.18 5.09 17.06
CA SER A 34 -1.72 5.86 18.21
C SER A 34 -1.23 7.26 17.80
N GLY A 35 -1.87 8.31 18.34
CA GLY A 35 -1.25 9.65 18.42
C GLY A 35 -2.02 10.82 17.80
N THR A 36 -3.12 10.60 17.09
CA THR A 36 -3.82 11.68 16.38
C THR A 36 -5.11 12.10 17.09
N ARG A 37 -5.14 13.32 17.65
CA ARG A 37 -6.34 13.88 18.30
C ARG A 37 -7.32 14.58 17.34
N GLN A 38 -6.88 14.94 16.14
CA GLN A 38 -7.69 15.65 15.15
C GLN A 38 -8.35 14.67 14.17
N ILE A 39 -9.68 14.71 14.09
CA ILE A 39 -10.47 13.75 13.28
C ILE A 39 -10.10 13.77 11.79
N LEU A 40 -9.82 14.93 11.20
CA LEU A 40 -9.47 15.03 9.78
C LEU A 40 -8.09 14.40 9.49
N VAL A 41 -7.10 14.66 10.35
CA VAL A 41 -5.79 14.03 10.25
C VAL A 41 -5.90 12.51 10.45
N PHE A 42 -6.75 12.08 11.39
CA PHE A 42 -7.04 10.67 11.60
C PHE A 42 -7.61 10.02 10.32
N LEU A 43 -8.65 10.61 9.73
CA LEU A 43 -9.26 10.10 8.49
C LEU A 43 -8.27 10.06 7.32
N GLY A 44 -7.42 11.08 7.20
CA GLY A 44 -6.37 11.16 6.18
C GLY A 44 -5.31 10.06 6.27
N VAL A 45 -5.10 9.46 7.45
CA VAL A 45 -4.20 8.32 7.63
C VAL A 45 -4.94 6.99 7.48
N PHE A 46 -6.13 6.88 8.07
CA PHE A 46 -6.86 5.61 8.19
C PHE A 46 -7.54 5.16 6.90
N ILE A 47 -8.16 6.07 6.16
CA ILE A 47 -8.89 5.70 4.94
C ILE A 47 -7.95 5.05 3.91
N PRO A 48 -6.76 5.61 3.59
CA PRO A 48 -5.79 4.92 2.74
C PRO A 48 -5.43 3.51 3.23
N LEU A 49 -5.19 3.35 4.53
CA LEU A 49 -4.81 2.06 5.13
C LEU A 49 -5.93 1.03 4.98
N ILE A 50 -7.17 1.41 5.26
CA ILE A 50 -8.34 0.54 5.10
C ILE A 50 -8.52 0.15 3.63
N MET A 51 -8.29 1.09 2.69
CA MET A 51 -8.37 0.78 1.27
C MET A 51 -7.31 -0.24 0.85
N VAL A 52 -6.07 -0.11 1.32
CA VAL A 52 -4.98 -1.07 1.03
C VAL A 52 -5.25 -2.43 1.66
N ALA A 53 -5.51 -2.47 2.97
CA ALA A 53 -5.76 -3.72 3.70
C ALA A 53 -7.02 -4.43 3.19
N GLY A 54 -8.10 -3.68 2.98
CA GLY A 54 -9.35 -4.18 2.40
C GLY A 54 -9.15 -4.74 0.99
N THR A 55 -8.34 -4.08 0.16
CA THR A 55 -8.01 -4.59 -1.19
C THR A 55 -7.23 -5.90 -1.11
N ALA A 56 -6.25 -6.01 -0.22
CA ALA A 56 -5.49 -7.25 -0.04
C ALA A 56 -6.37 -8.40 0.45
N VAL A 57 -7.26 -8.16 1.42
CA VAL A 57 -8.24 -9.15 1.90
C VAL A 57 -9.17 -9.57 0.76
N TRP A 58 -9.67 -8.62 -0.02
CA TRP A 58 -10.53 -8.90 -1.16
C TRP A 58 -9.82 -9.72 -2.25
N LEU A 59 -8.57 -9.41 -2.56
CA LEU A 59 -7.74 -10.20 -3.49
C LEU A 59 -7.53 -11.63 -2.97
N GLN A 60 -7.25 -11.79 -1.68
CA GLN A 60 -7.08 -13.10 -1.06
C GLN A 60 -8.38 -13.92 -1.11
N TYR A 61 -9.53 -13.28 -0.85
CA TYR A 61 -10.84 -13.89 -0.97
C TYR A 61 -11.19 -14.32 -2.41
N LYS A 62 -10.61 -13.65 -3.42
CA LYS A 62 -10.74 -14.01 -4.85
C LYS A 62 -9.65 -14.99 -5.32
N ASP A 63 -8.99 -15.68 -4.40
CA ASP A 63 -7.90 -16.62 -4.65
C ASP A 63 -6.71 -16.02 -5.44
N LYS A 64 -6.56 -14.69 -5.39
CA LYS A 64 -5.41 -13.96 -5.95
C LYS A 64 -4.30 -13.83 -4.91
N THR A 65 -3.90 -14.95 -4.32
CA THR A 65 -3.00 -15.03 -3.15
C THR A 65 -1.69 -14.29 -3.38
N LEU A 66 -1.04 -14.49 -4.53
CA LEU A 66 0.21 -13.81 -4.86
C LEU A 66 0.03 -12.27 -4.88
N ALA A 67 -1.02 -11.79 -5.52
CA ALA A 67 -1.31 -10.36 -5.60
C ALA A 67 -1.62 -9.76 -4.22
N ALA A 68 -2.40 -10.46 -3.39
CA ALA A 68 -2.71 -10.02 -2.03
C ALA A 68 -1.45 -9.83 -1.17
N HIS A 69 -0.55 -10.82 -1.19
CA HIS A 69 0.70 -10.77 -0.42
C HIS A 69 1.66 -9.72 -0.96
N LEU A 70 1.75 -9.55 -2.29
CA LEU A 70 2.53 -8.49 -2.91
C LEU A 70 2.02 -7.10 -2.52
N VAL A 71 0.71 -6.88 -2.53
CA VAL A 71 0.11 -5.60 -2.10
C VAL A 71 0.48 -5.29 -0.65
N LEU A 72 0.32 -6.25 0.27
CA LEU A 72 0.68 -6.04 1.68
C LEU A 72 2.18 -5.78 1.85
N LEU A 73 3.02 -6.54 1.13
CA LEU A 73 4.46 -6.35 1.18
C LEU A 73 4.84 -4.95 0.74
N PHE A 74 4.44 -4.54 -0.47
CA PHE A 74 4.89 -3.28 -1.05
C PHE A 74 4.21 -2.05 -0.44
N SER A 75 2.94 -2.14 -0.05
CA SER A 75 2.22 -1.00 0.52
C SER A 75 2.49 -0.79 2.01
N LEU A 76 2.60 -1.87 2.80
CA LEU A 76 2.59 -1.77 4.27
C LEU A 76 3.92 -2.22 4.90
N TYR A 77 4.51 -3.32 4.41
CA TYR A 77 5.57 -4.01 5.15
C TYR A 77 7.01 -3.80 4.63
N LEU A 78 7.19 -3.31 3.40
CA LEU A 78 8.52 -3.06 2.80
C LEU A 78 9.37 -2.11 3.65
N GLY A 79 8.73 -1.10 4.24
CA GLY A 79 9.39 -0.12 5.11
C GLY A 79 9.99 -0.74 6.36
N TYR A 80 9.41 -1.80 6.93
CA TYR A 80 9.97 -2.49 8.10
C TYR A 80 11.24 -3.27 7.73
N GLY A 81 11.27 -3.94 6.58
CA GLY A 81 12.49 -4.59 6.06
C GLY A 81 13.63 -3.59 5.89
N GLY A 82 13.37 -2.47 5.22
CA GLY A 82 14.36 -1.41 5.01
C GLY A 82 14.85 -0.77 6.31
N ARG A 83 13.94 -0.50 7.27
CA ARG A 83 14.30 0.06 8.59
C ARG A 83 15.12 -0.93 9.42
N MET A 84 14.76 -2.20 9.43
CA MET A 84 15.50 -3.22 10.18
C MET A 84 16.92 -3.39 9.63
N ILE A 85 17.07 -3.50 8.30
CA ILE A 85 18.40 -3.61 7.68
C ILE A 85 19.27 -2.39 8.01
N ARG A 86 18.72 -1.18 7.84
CA ARG A 86 19.45 0.04 8.22
C ARG A 86 19.77 0.09 9.70
N GLY A 87 18.87 -0.38 10.57
CA GLY A 87 19.07 -0.43 12.01
C GLY A 87 20.19 -1.38 12.42
N ILE A 88 20.28 -2.57 11.82
CA ILE A 88 21.39 -3.51 12.07
C ILE A 88 22.72 -2.91 11.58
N LEU A 89 22.70 -2.19 10.46
CA LEU A 89 23.88 -1.53 9.91
C LEU A 89 24.22 -0.20 10.61
N SER A 90 23.37 0.29 11.51
CA SER A 90 23.55 1.60 12.17
C SER A 90 24.35 1.51 13.47
N TYR A 91 25.16 0.46 13.65
CA TYR A 91 26.02 0.31 14.82
C TYR A 91 27.14 1.36 14.79
N HIS A 92 27.19 2.22 15.81
CA HIS A 92 28.22 3.23 15.94
C HIS A 92 29.33 2.75 16.87
N VAL A 93 30.47 2.35 16.31
CA VAL A 93 31.57 1.72 17.06
C VAL A 93 32.06 2.59 18.22
N GLN A 94 32.19 3.91 18.04
CA GLN A 94 32.70 4.80 19.10
C GLN A 94 31.71 5.04 20.24
N LEU A 95 30.41 4.88 19.97
CA LEU A 95 29.36 5.08 20.97
C LEU A 95 28.86 3.75 21.53
N GLU A 96 29.40 2.63 21.06
CA GLU A 96 29.00 1.24 21.36
C GLU A 96 27.47 1.02 21.32
N THR A 97 26.77 1.78 20.49
CA THR A 97 25.31 1.81 20.44
C THR A 97 24.80 1.87 19.02
N PHE A 98 23.58 1.37 18.83
CA PHE A 98 22.84 1.57 17.59
C PHE A 98 22.16 2.93 17.62
N THR A 99 22.24 3.66 16.50
CA THR A 99 21.47 4.91 16.36
C THR A 99 19.99 4.67 16.12
N THR A 100 19.60 3.43 15.79
CA THR A 100 18.21 3.01 15.61
C THR A 100 17.67 2.35 16.88
N THR A 101 16.48 2.75 17.30
CA THR A 101 15.74 2.10 18.39
C THR A 101 15.00 0.87 17.87
N PHE A 102 15.27 -0.30 18.46
CA PHE A 102 14.57 -1.54 18.16
C PHE A 102 13.34 -1.69 19.05
N ASP A 103 12.22 -1.14 18.60
CA ASP A 103 10.93 -1.31 19.28
C ASP A 103 10.18 -2.58 18.85
N ALA A 104 9.13 -2.93 19.59
CA ALA A 104 8.31 -4.11 19.30
C ALA A 104 7.63 -4.01 17.93
N ASN A 105 7.21 -2.82 17.51
CA ASN A 105 6.54 -2.61 16.22
C ASN A 105 7.49 -2.92 15.06
N LEU A 106 8.76 -2.51 15.16
CA LEU A 106 9.80 -2.80 14.18
C LEU A 106 10.08 -4.29 14.09
N ILE A 107 10.18 -4.98 15.23
CA ILE A 107 10.44 -6.42 15.29
C ILE A 107 9.27 -7.20 14.69
N ILE A 108 8.04 -6.95 15.14
CA ILE A 108 6.85 -7.66 14.66
C ILE A 108 6.63 -7.36 13.16
N GLY A 109 6.74 -6.10 12.76
CA GLY A 109 6.63 -5.72 11.35
C GLY A 109 7.71 -6.36 10.47
N PHE A 110 8.93 -6.55 10.99
CA PHE A 110 9.98 -7.28 10.28
C PHE A 110 9.70 -8.78 10.17
N VAL A 111 9.16 -9.42 11.20
CA VAL A 111 8.74 -10.83 11.14
C VAL A 111 7.68 -11.02 10.06
N ILE A 112 6.71 -10.12 9.96
CA ILE A 112 5.68 -10.18 8.91
C ILE A 112 6.29 -9.92 7.53
N PHE A 113 7.22 -8.97 7.41
CA PHE A 113 7.96 -8.75 6.18
C PHE A 113 8.65 -10.05 5.71
N VAL A 114 9.35 -10.76 6.60
CA VAL A 114 10.01 -12.03 6.29
C VAL A 114 8.98 -13.10 5.88
N TYR A 115 7.87 -13.21 6.60
CA TYR A 115 6.76 -14.10 6.23
C TYR A 115 6.27 -13.82 4.80
N LEU A 116 5.97 -12.56 4.48
CA LEU A 116 5.46 -12.15 3.16
C LEU A 116 6.46 -12.49 2.06
N VAL A 117 7.75 -12.19 2.27
CA VAL A 117 8.82 -12.51 1.32
C VAL A 117 8.91 -14.01 1.08
N LEU A 118 8.93 -14.83 2.14
CA LEU A 118 8.99 -16.28 2.02
C LEU A 118 7.76 -16.85 1.30
N HIS A 119 6.57 -16.34 1.60
CA HIS A 119 5.32 -16.77 0.97
C HIS A 119 5.29 -16.41 -0.52
N ILE A 120 5.67 -15.18 -0.86
CA ILE A 120 5.76 -14.72 -2.26
C ILE A 120 6.78 -15.55 -3.03
N LEU A 121 7.99 -15.74 -2.49
CA LEU A 121 9.01 -16.57 -3.14
C LEU A 121 8.53 -18.01 -3.33
N SER A 122 7.80 -18.56 -2.35
CA SER A 122 7.19 -19.88 -2.46
C SER A 122 6.23 -19.99 -3.65
N LEU A 123 5.34 -19.00 -3.81
CA LEU A 123 4.38 -18.93 -4.90
C LEU A 123 5.09 -18.76 -6.25
N LEU A 124 6.03 -17.81 -6.35
CA LEU A 124 6.80 -17.56 -7.57
C LEU A 124 7.60 -18.78 -8.05
N LEU A 125 8.11 -19.59 -7.12
CA LEU A 125 8.92 -20.77 -7.44
C LEU A 125 8.12 -22.04 -7.72
N THR A 126 6.81 -22.04 -7.44
CA THR A 126 5.96 -23.23 -7.58
C THR A 126 4.82 -23.06 -8.57
N GLU A 127 4.34 -21.84 -8.77
CA GLU A 127 3.23 -21.54 -9.67
C GLU A 127 3.75 -20.94 -10.97
N LYS A 128 3.11 -21.30 -12.08
CA LYS A 128 3.31 -20.57 -13.34
C LYS A 128 2.59 -19.23 -13.21
N VAL A 129 3.33 -18.19 -12.84
CA VAL A 129 2.81 -16.82 -12.81
C VAL A 129 2.42 -16.42 -14.22
N THR A 130 1.13 -16.16 -14.43
CA THR A 130 0.65 -15.62 -15.71
C THR A 130 0.46 -14.13 -15.56
N LEU A 131 1.20 -13.36 -16.35
CA LEU A 131 0.97 -11.92 -16.46
C LEU A 131 -0.19 -11.70 -17.43
N ARG A 132 -1.23 -11.00 -17.00
CA ARG A 132 -2.39 -10.69 -17.83
C ARG A 132 -2.47 -9.19 -18.00
N TYR A 133 -2.24 -8.74 -19.22
CA TYR A 133 -2.56 -7.37 -19.59
C TYR A 133 -4.08 -7.26 -19.75
N GLN A 134 -4.69 -6.26 -19.11
CA GLN A 134 -6.08 -5.92 -19.31
C GLN A 134 -6.16 -4.49 -19.83
N ASP A 135 -6.78 -4.33 -20.99
CA ASP A 135 -7.06 -3.02 -21.54
C ASP A 135 -8.21 -2.39 -20.76
N THR A 136 -7.88 -1.43 -19.90
CA THR A 136 -8.82 -0.83 -18.96
C THR A 136 -8.54 0.65 -18.77
N PRO A 137 -9.57 1.46 -18.49
CA PRO A 137 -9.38 2.89 -18.19
C PRO A 137 -8.56 3.15 -16.91
N VAL A 138 -8.29 2.11 -16.11
CA VAL A 138 -7.50 2.20 -14.88
C VAL A 138 -6.06 2.66 -15.16
N TRP A 139 -5.48 2.27 -16.31
CA TRP A 139 -4.15 2.73 -16.72
C TRP A 139 -4.03 4.26 -16.78
N GLY A 140 -5.08 4.93 -17.26
CA GLY A 140 -5.13 6.40 -17.30
C GLY A 140 -5.09 7.00 -15.90
N ILE A 141 -5.85 6.45 -14.95
CA ILE A 141 -5.83 6.92 -13.57
C ILE A 141 -4.49 6.64 -12.89
N MET A 142 -3.92 5.46 -13.11
CA MET A 142 -2.59 5.11 -12.60
C MET A 142 -1.51 6.05 -13.11
N LEU A 143 -1.57 6.44 -14.38
CA LEU A 143 -0.66 7.42 -14.96
C LEU A 143 -0.83 8.80 -14.31
N LEU A 144 -2.07 9.26 -14.10
CA LEU A 144 -2.31 10.53 -13.43
C LEU A 144 -1.82 10.52 -11.97
N VAL A 145 -2.07 9.44 -11.24
CA VAL A 145 -1.55 9.24 -9.87
C VAL A 145 -0.02 9.22 -9.89
N PHE A 146 0.60 8.54 -10.85
CA PHE A 146 2.06 8.53 -11.02
C PHE A 146 2.60 9.94 -11.22
N VAL A 147 2.03 10.71 -12.17
CA VAL A 147 2.45 12.09 -12.45
C VAL A 147 2.28 12.95 -11.20
N HIS A 148 1.16 12.83 -10.49
CA HIS A 148 0.95 13.53 -9.22
C HIS A 148 2.03 13.20 -8.19
N GLN A 149 2.29 11.91 -7.93
CA GLN A 149 3.29 11.46 -6.96
C GLN A 149 4.71 11.91 -7.37
N TYR A 150 5.03 11.85 -8.66
CA TYR A 150 6.30 12.32 -9.20
C TYR A 150 6.53 13.81 -8.93
N LEU A 151 5.51 14.64 -9.18
CA LEU A 151 5.58 16.09 -8.97
C LEU A 151 5.65 16.48 -7.49
N VAL A 152 4.96 15.74 -6.61
CA VAL A 152 4.91 16.01 -5.16
C VAL A 152 6.15 15.49 -4.44
N LEU A 153 6.57 14.25 -4.70
CA LEU A 153 7.66 13.61 -3.96
C LEU A 153 9.04 14.03 -4.44
N THR A 154 9.14 14.67 -5.62
CA THR A 154 10.40 15.08 -6.27
C THR A 154 11.40 13.94 -6.52
N ASN A 155 11.01 12.68 -6.27
CA ASN A 155 11.82 11.48 -6.46
C ASN A 155 11.02 10.42 -7.24
N PRO A 156 11.43 10.11 -8.49
CA PRO A 156 10.72 9.14 -9.32
C PRO A 156 10.70 7.72 -8.74
N ALA A 157 11.76 7.29 -8.03
CA ALA A 157 11.79 5.96 -7.46
C ALA A 157 10.67 5.76 -6.42
N ASN A 158 10.39 6.78 -5.60
CA ASN A 158 9.31 6.71 -4.62
C ASN A 158 7.93 6.64 -5.28
N ALA A 159 7.73 7.41 -6.36
CA ALA A 159 6.47 7.37 -7.11
C ALA A 159 6.22 5.99 -7.74
N ILE A 160 7.26 5.35 -8.31
CA ILE A 160 7.18 3.99 -8.86
C ILE A 160 6.86 2.98 -7.76
N VAL A 161 7.60 3.01 -6.65
CA VAL A 161 7.41 2.07 -5.54
C VAL A 161 6.01 2.17 -4.94
N ASN A 162 5.47 3.39 -4.81
CA ASN A 162 4.12 3.62 -4.29
C ASN A 162 3.04 3.08 -5.22
N LEU A 163 3.25 3.13 -6.54
CA LEU A 163 2.29 2.63 -7.53
C LEU A 163 2.41 1.12 -7.78
N LEU A 164 3.53 0.51 -7.40
CA LEU A 164 3.81 -0.90 -7.62
C LEU A 164 2.70 -1.85 -7.11
N PRO A 165 2.10 -1.66 -5.93
CA PRO A 165 0.96 -2.46 -5.47
C PRO A 165 -0.21 -2.46 -6.46
N ALA A 166 -0.57 -1.30 -7.01
CA ALA A 166 -1.65 -1.17 -7.98
C ALA A 166 -1.29 -1.86 -9.32
N LEU A 167 -0.04 -1.72 -9.77
CA LEU A 167 0.48 -2.40 -10.97
C LEU A 167 0.42 -3.92 -10.81
N LEU A 168 0.86 -4.45 -9.66
CA LEU A 168 0.86 -5.88 -9.39
C LEU A 168 -0.58 -6.41 -9.26
N ALA A 169 -1.50 -5.65 -8.66
CA ALA A 169 -2.91 -6.01 -8.61
C ALA A 169 -3.54 -6.08 -10.02
N LEU A 170 -3.15 -5.19 -10.93
CA LEU A 170 -3.65 -5.18 -12.30
C LEU A 170 -3.06 -6.32 -13.14
N VAL A 171 -1.74 -6.51 -13.11
CA VAL A 171 -1.02 -7.42 -14.02
C VAL A 171 -1.04 -8.87 -13.51
N ILE A 172 -0.86 -9.08 -12.21
CA ILE A 172 -0.81 -10.42 -11.59
C ILE A 172 -2.18 -10.79 -11.01
N GLY A 173 -2.82 -9.85 -10.31
CA GLY A 173 -4.17 -10.05 -9.77
C GLY A 173 -5.25 -10.08 -10.86
N ALA A 174 -4.98 -9.50 -12.03
CA ALA A 174 -5.93 -9.34 -13.12
C ALA A 174 -7.23 -8.66 -12.65
N SER A 175 -7.10 -7.69 -11.72
CA SER A 175 -8.23 -7.01 -11.10
C SER A 175 -8.14 -5.49 -11.26
N PRO A 176 -8.92 -4.91 -12.17
CA PRO A 176 -8.99 -3.46 -12.34
C PRO A 176 -9.55 -2.77 -11.10
N LEU A 177 -10.47 -3.43 -10.38
CA LEU A 177 -11.06 -2.94 -9.13
C LEU A 177 -10.01 -2.77 -8.03
N ALA A 178 -9.14 -3.76 -7.83
CA ALA A 178 -8.05 -3.66 -6.87
C ALA A 178 -7.05 -2.57 -7.27
N ALA A 179 -6.68 -2.51 -8.55
CA ALA A 179 -5.75 -1.53 -9.06
C ALA A 179 -6.25 -0.08 -8.90
N ILE A 180 -7.51 0.21 -9.24
CA ILE A 180 -8.07 1.56 -9.07
C ILE A 180 -8.20 1.93 -7.59
N THR A 181 -8.58 0.97 -6.73
CA THR A 181 -8.70 1.20 -5.28
C THR A 181 -7.34 1.53 -4.66
N LEU A 182 -6.31 0.76 -4.99
CA LEU A 182 -4.94 1.03 -4.53
C LEU A 182 -4.38 2.34 -5.10
N SER A 183 -4.71 2.69 -6.34
CA SER A 183 -4.31 3.97 -6.94
C SER A 183 -4.96 5.15 -6.22
N LEU A 184 -6.25 5.04 -5.92
CA LEU A 184 -6.99 6.05 -5.17
C LEU A 184 -6.48 6.17 -3.73
N ALA A 185 -6.06 5.07 -3.09
CA ALA A 185 -5.49 5.09 -1.74
C ALA A 185 -4.25 6.02 -1.63
N LEU A 186 -3.52 6.25 -2.73
CA LEU A 186 -2.37 7.15 -2.76
C LEU A 186 -2.72 8.64 -2.75
N VAL A 187 -3.98 8.98 -3.02
CA VAL A 187 -4.43 10.38 -3.17
C VAL A 187 -5.64 10.71 -2.28
N ILE A 188 -6.34 9.71 -1.74
CA ILE A 188 -7.58 9.90 -0.95
C ILE A 188 -7.37 10.69 0.35
N ASN A 189 -6.12 10.84 0.81
CA ASN A 189 -5.79 11.67 1.97
C ASN A 189 -5.90 13.18 1.67
N ILE A 190 -5.84 13.59 0.39
CA ILE A 190 -5.77 14.99 -0.04
C ILE A 190 -6.98 15.83 0.43
N PRO A 191 -8.24 15.39 0.28
CA PRO A 191 -9.39 16.13 0.78
C PRO A 191 -9.30 16.42 2.28
N PHE A 192 -8.80 15.46 3.07
CA PHE A 192 -8.65 15.65 4.51
C PHE A 192 -7.55 16.65 4.85
N GLY A 193 -6.44 16.64 4.11
CA GLY A 193 -5.39 17.65 4.23
C GLY A 193 -5.90 19.06 3.92
N VAL A 194 -6.63 19.21 2.80
CA VAL A 194 -7.24 20.47 2.39
C VAL A 194 -8.23 20.98 3.45
N LEU A 195 -9.12 20.13 3.95
CA LEU A 195 -10.06 20.50 5.01
C LEU A 195 -9.33 20.87 6.31
N THR A 196 -8.25 20.17 6.65
CA THR A 196 -7.44 20.49 7.84
C THR A 196 -6.83 21.89 7.72
N THR A 197 -6.29 22.25 6.56
CA THR A 197 -5.77 23.61 6.30
C THR A 197 -6.89 24.66 6.32
N LEU A 198 -8.06 24.35 5.74
CA LEU A 198 -9.20 25.27 5.70
C LEU A 198 -9.73 25.60 7.10
N PHE A 199 -9.93 24.58 7.94
CA PHE A 199 -10.47 24.75 9.30
C PHE A 199 -9.41 25.18 10.33
N GLY A 200 -8.13 24.88 10.08
CA GLY A 200 -7.00 25.31 10.91
C GLY A 200 -6.46 26.71 10.60
N GLY A 201 -6.98 27.34 9.54
CA GLY A 201 -6.48 28.60 8.99
C GLY A 201 -5.38 28.38 7.95
N PHE A 202 -5.49 29.06 6.80
CA PHE A 202 -4.42 29.05 5.81
C PHE A 202 -3.19 29.76 6.36
N PRO A 203 -2.01 29.12 6.35
CA PRO A 203 -0.77 29.85 6.54
C PRO A 203 -0.69 30.94 5.47
N ILE A 204 -0.44 32.18 5.89
CA ILE A 204 -0.33 33.36 5.02
C ILE A 204 0.70 33.15 3.89
N ASN A 205 1.64 32.21 4.07
CA ASN A 205 2.69 31.87 3.12
C ASN A 205 2.47 30.53 2.40
N THR A 206 1.23 30.10 2.19
CA THR A 206 0.95 28.85 1.46
C THR A 206 1.42 28.98 0.00
N PRO A 207 2.39 28.17 -0.46
CA PRO A 207 2.88 28.26 -1.83
C PRO A 207 1.78 27.94 -2.85
N PHE A 208 1.74 28.65 -3.98
CA PHE A 208 0.78 28.36 -5.05
C PHE A 208 0.86 26.91 -5.54
N GLN A 209 2.06 26.32 -5.54
CA GLN A 209 2.29 24.92 -5.87
C GLN A 209 1.49 23.95 -4.98
N TYR A 210 1.32 24.26 -3.69
CA TYR A 210 0.50 23.46 -2.77
C TYR A 210 -0.97 23.43 -3.21
N ILE A 211 -1.51 24.58 -3.62
CA ILE A 211 -2.90 24.69 -4.09
C ILE A 211 -3.08 23.88 -5.38
N LEU A 212 -2.15 24.05 -6.33
CA LEU A 212 -2.21 23.37 -7.63
C LEU A 212 -2.14 21.84 -7.49
N PHE A 213 -1.24 21.33 -6.63
CA PHE A 213 -1.11 19.88 -6.42
C PHE A 213 -2.30 19.28 -5.68
N ASN A 214 -2.84 19.96 -4.66
CA ASN A 214 -4.05 19.48 -3.99
C ASN A 214 -5.27 19.50 -4.94
N GLY A 215 -5.40 20.55 -5.76
CA GLY A 215 -6.44 20.62 -6.79
C GLY A 215 -6.33 19.49 -7.82
N PHE A 216 -5.11 19.21 -8.30
CA PHE A 216 -4.85 18.08 -9.19
C PHE A 216 -5.17 16.74 -8.52
N GLY A 217 -4.81 16.56 -7.26
CA GLY A 217 -5.17 15.39 -6.46
C GLY A 217 -6.68 15.18 -6.34
N ILE A 218 -7.44 16.23 -6.07
CA ILE A 218 -8.92 16.18 -6.04
C ILE A 218 -9.49 15.77 -7.40
N LEU A 219 -8.96 16.34 -8.50
CA LEU A 219 -9.37 15.95 -9.86
C LEU A 219 -9.13 14.47 -10.12
N ILE A 220 -7.98 13.94 -9.71
CA ILE A 220 -7.66 12.50 -9.83
C ILE A 220 -8.66 11.66 -9.05
N ILE A 221 -9.05 12.07 -7.84
CA ILE A 221 -10.06 11.35 -7.05
C ILE A 221 -11.39 11.33 -7.79
N VAL A 222 -11.86 12.47 -8.32
CA VAL A 222 -13.13 12.55 -9.06
C VAL A 222 -13.12 11.63 -10.28
N LEU A 223 -12.07 11.70 -11.10
CA LEU A 223 -11.91 10.84 -12.28
C LEU A 223 -11.78 9.37 -11.89
N GLY A 224 -11.01 9.07 -10.84
CA GLY A 224 -10.78 7.73 -10.36
C GLY A 224 -12.03 7.10 -9.76
N VAL A 225 -12.87 7.86 -9.05
CA VAL A 225 -14.18 7.40 -8.58
C VAL A 225 -15.10 7.13 -9.77
N LYS A 226 -15.10 7.98 -10.80
CA LYS A 226 -15.88 7.73 -12.02
C LYS A 226 -15.47 6.42 -12.68
N VAL A 227 -14.17 6.14 -12.80
CA VAL A 227 -13.64 4.88 -13.34
C VAL A 227 -13.94 3.70 -12.40
N LEU A 228 -13.87 3.88 -11.09
CA LEU A 228 -14.23 2.86 -10.11
C LEU A 228 -15.69 2.40 -10.33
N LEU A 229 -16.61 3.34 -10.52
CA LEU A 229 -18.02 3.06 -10.76
C LEU A 229 -18.28 2.29 -12.07
N THR A 230 -17.43 2.43 -13.09
CA THR A 230 -17.57 1.67 -14.34
C THR A 230 -17.03 0.24 -14.24
N VAL A 231 -16.08 0.01 -13.32
CA VAL A 231 -15.43 -1.28 -13.09
C VAL A 231 -16.19 -2.14 -12.07
N LEU A 232 -17.00 -1.53 -11.20
CA LEU A 232 -17.83 -2.28 -10.26
C LEU A 232 -18.77 -3.23 -11.02
N PRO A 233 -18.92 -4.49 -10.55
CA PRO A 233 -19.85 -5.42 -11.16
C PRO A 233 -21.26 -4.81 -11.07
N LYS A 234 -21.87 -4.55 -12.23
CA LYS A 234 -23.27 -4.12 -12.28
C LYS A 234 -24.10 -5.25 -11.69
N LYS A 235 -24.79 -4.98 -10.59
CA LYS A 235 -25.75 -5.92 -10.02
C LYS A 235 -26.86 -6.07 -11.06
N GLU A 236 -26.93 -7.21 -11.74
CA GLU A 236 -28.13 -7.59 -12.49
C GLU A 236 -29.28 -7.60 -11.48
N ARG A 237 -30.26 -6.72 -11.70
CA ARG A 237 -31.48 -6.63 -10.90
C ARG A 237 -32.47 -7.66 -11.40
#